data_AF-A0A2H0V0C6-F1
#
_entry.id   AF-A0A2H0V0C6-F1
#
_cell.length_a   1.000
_cell.length_b   1.000
_cell.length_c   1.000
_cell.angle_alpha   90.00
_cell.angle_beta   90.00
_cell.angle_gamma   90.00
#
_symmetry.space_group_name_H-M   'P 1'
#
loop_
_entity.id
_entity.type
_entity.pdbx_description
1 polymer ?
#
loop_
_entity_poly.entity_id
_entity_poly.type
_entity_poly.pdbx_seq_one_letter_code
_entity_poly.pdbx_strand_id
1 'polypeptide(L)'
;MTGGNNFIIFIIMKETVLQKLQSELAPQADAKIDYEGEHSRHQAQGKDTGRILIRNAPFIFTCDQNDKTQILTGHSLVIEGDTIKAVAPAGQIQEQNFDAVYDAGKRGGIVITPGFINTHTHPPMYLMRSAMMLDEGEGVDETIAAMPRWEQAMSETDMALGAIGDITEQQKHGITTTLSHYHAFAPLEQASRLTEQNLINAVSVMSNVSPANSPALIEKIISEHANSHSRLAIALHYLYKATPEILTAVNALVNKYNLLFTCHFAESEQVAKNCEEKFGMRETGVLKKFNLLNDRTLISHAIHVRDEEVKTLAAAGVGIAHLPTSNVIHKSGVFPFWKFFDADGLPYLSLGTDSVISKSRLDLLSEAYQTRITHLYDRTVKFSSLFKMMTVNGARILHLPDRGRIAPGCKADLVFWKLRDRGFIPYDADEPMTLLGNIITHGGRMVRDLMINGRFVIKNRRHQLIDESKLLQQLQEHHLAMRQRVRPRTLP
;
A
#
# COMPACT_ATOMS: atom_id res chain seq x y z
N MET A 1 -4.22 -36.98 -18.57
CA MET A 1 -4.36 -35.85 -19.52
C MET A 1 -5.46 -34.90 -19.08
N THR A 2 -5.25 -34.16 -17.98
CA THR A 2 -6.14 -33.07 -17.51
C THR A 2 -5.34 -31.89 -16.93
N GLY A 3 -4.07 -31.75 -17.32
CA GLY A 3 -3.13 -30.75 -16.78
C GLY A 3 -3.01 -29.44 -17.57
N GLY A 4 -3.92 -29.17 -18.52
CA GLY A 4 -3.81 -28.02 -19.43
C GLY A 4 -4.60 -26.77 -19.04
N ASN A 5 -5.71 -26.91 -18.29
CA ASN A 5 -6.68 -25.81 -18.14
C ASN A 5 -6.46 -24.89 -16.92
N ASN A 6 -5.57 -25.23 -15.98
CA ASN A 6 -5.21 -24.32 -14.89
C ASN A 6 -4.13 -23.30 -15.29
N PHE A 7 -3.52 -23.45 -16.47
CA PHE A 7 -2.44 -22.59 -16.97
C PHE A 7 -2.93 -21.22 -17.49
N ILE A 8 -4.22 -21.11 -17.84
CA ILE A 8 -4.80 -19.93 -18.53
C ILE A 8 -5.46 -18.95 -17.56
N ILE A 9 -5.71 -19.36 -16.31
CA ILE A 9 -6.49 -18.59 -15.32
C ILE A 9 -5.68 -17.40 -14.74
N PHE A 10 -4.36 -17.35 -14.92
CA PHE A 10 -3.48 -16.48 -14.10
C PHE A 10 -2.87 -15.25 -14.83
N ILE A 11 -3.04 -15.16 -16.15
CA ILE A 11 -2.59 -14.02 -16.97
C ILE A 11 -3.78 -13.19 -17.48
N ILE A 12 -4.89 -13.85 -17.78
CA ILE A 12 -6.10 -13.23 -18.32
C ILE A 12 -7.29 -13.71 -17.50
N MET A 13 -7.86 -12.82 -16.68
CA MET A 13 -9.16 -13.10 -16.09
C MET A 13 -10.23 -13.12 -17.17
N LYS A 14 -11.14 -14.08 -17.09
CA LYS A 14 -12.26 -14.18 -18.05
C LYS A 14 -12.99 -12.84 -18.09
N GLU A 15 -13.08 -12.25 -19.27
CA GLU A 15 -13.68 -10.93 -19.49
C GLU A 15 -15.09 -10.84 -18.88
N THR A 16 -15.83 -11.95 -18.88
CA THR A 16 -17.15 -12.08 -18.25
C THR A 16 -17.15 -11.86 -16.74
N VAL A 17 -16.09 -12.26 -16.02
CA VAL A 17 -15.97 -12.04 -14.56
C VAL A 17 -15.70 -10.55 -14.30
N LEU A 18 -14.88 -9.90 -15.12
CA LEU A 18 -14.57 -8.48 -14.98
C LEU A 18 -15.80 -7.62 -15.20
N GLN A 19 -16.48 -7.82 -16.33
CA GLN A 19 -17.69 -7.10 -16.68
C GLN A 19 -18.77 -7.28 -15.61
N LYS A 20 -18.88 -8.50 -15.06
CA LYS A 20 -19.78 -8.79 -13.95
C LYS A 20 -19.42 -7.97 -12.69
N LEU A 21 -18.20 -8.06 -12.20
CA LEU A 21 -17.76 -7.31 -11.00
C LEU A 21 -17.92 -5.80 -11.19
N GLN A 22 -17.54 -5.27 -12.35
CA GLN A 22 -17.70 -3.86 -12.68
C GLN A 22 -19.18 -3.43 -12.66
N SER A 23 -20.08 -4.25 -13.21
CA SER A 23 -21.51 -3.95 -13.24
C SER A 23 -22.15 -4.05 -11.85
N GLU A 24 -21.78 -5.04 -11.06
CA GLU A 24 -22.38 -5.30 -9.75
C GLU A 24 -21.92 -4.27 -8.71
N LEU A 25 -20.64 -3.92 -8.74
CA LEU A 25 -20.01 -2.98 -7.80
C LEU A 25 -20.09 -1.53 -8.27
N ALA A 26 -20.68 -1.24 -9.43
CA ALA A 26 -20.85 0.13 -9.88
C ALA A 26 -21.67 0.94 -8.84
N PRO A 27 -21.27 2.19 -8.54
CA PRO A 27 -22.02 3.05 -7.64
C PRO A 27 -23.41 3.35 -8.22
N GLN A 28 -24.42 3.48 -7.35
CA GLN A 28 -25.77 3.83 -7.78
C GLN A 28 -25.79 5.20 -8.47
N ALA A 29 -26.61 5.36 -9.52
CA ALA A 29 -26.67 6.58 -10.33
C ALA A 29 -27.00 7.86 -9.52
N ASP A 30 -27.78 7.71 -8.45
CA ASP A 30 -28.20 8.79 -7.54
C ASP A 30 -27.17 9.10 -6.44
N ALA A 31 -26.04 8.38 -6.41
CA ALA A 31 -24.95 8.62 -5.44
C ALA A 31 -24.00 9.75 -5.86
N LYS A 32 -24.27 10.44 -6.99
CA LYS A 32 -23.50 11.63 -7.38
C LYS A 32 -23.62 12.68 -6.29
N ILE A 33 -22.49 13.01 -5.67
CA ILE A 33 -22.43 14.06 -4.66
C ILE A 33 -22.82 15.36 -5.34
N ASP A 34 -23.86 15.97 -4.79
CA ASP A 34 -24.31 17.30 -5.19
C ASP A 34 -23.18 18.32 -4.93
N TYR A 35 -22.63 18.85 -6.02
CA TYR A 35 -21.58 19.87 -6.00
C TYR A 35 -22.15 21.24 -5.65
N GLU A 36 -23.46 21.46 -5.80
CA GLU A 36 -24.12 22.76 -5.69
C GLU A 36 -24.97 22.90 -4.42
N GLY A 37 -25.18 21.82 -3.67
CA GLY A 37 -25.94 21.86 -2.43
C GLY A 37 -25.36 22.80 -1.37
N GLU A 38 -26.21 23.33 -0.49
CA GLU A 38 -25.84 24.23 0.63
C GLU A 38 -24.71 23.64 1.51
N HIS A 39 -24.57 22.31 1.50
CA HIS A 39 -23.55 21.57 2.22
C HIS A 39 -22.29 21.17 1.41
N SER A 40 -22.09 21.74 0.22
CA SER A 40 -20.91 21.50 -0.61
C SER A 40 -19.70 22.38 -0.23
N ARG A 41 -18.50 21.82 -0.42
CA ARG A 41 -17.20 22.54 -0.45
C ARG A 41 -16.73 22.81 -1.87
N HIS A 42 -17.39 22.17 -2.82
CA HIS A 42 -17.06 22.25 -4.23
C HIS A 42 -17.92 23.33 -4.88
N GLN A 43 -17.37 23.97 -5.90
CA GLN A 43 -18.12 24.67 -6.93
C GLN A 43 -17.56 24.14 -8.25
N ALA A 44 -18.39 23.53 -9.08
CA ALA A 44 -17.97 22.95 -10.35
C ALA A 44 -18.71 23.63 -11.49
N GLN A 45 -18.02 23.99 -12.58
CA GLN A 45 -18.63 24.54 -13.81
C GLN A 45 -18.84 23.45 -14.87
N GLY A 46 -19.18 22.23 -14.45
CA GLY A 46 -19.44 21.10 -15.34
C GLY A 46 -18.17 20.35 -15.78
N LYS A 47 -17.96 19.18 -15.16
CA LYS A 47 -16.89 18.16 -15.33
C LYS A 47 -15.61 18.38 -14.51
N ASP A 48 -15.30 17.38 -13.71
CA ASP A 48 -14.36 17.39 -12.57
C ASP A 48 -12.90 17.06 -12.93
N THR A 49 -12.40 17.43 -14.13
CA THR A 49 -11.22 16.71 -14.67
C THR A 49 -10.15 17.49 -15.42
N GLY A 50 -10.27 18.80 -15.65
CA GLY A 50 -9.23 19.56 -16.38
C GLY A 50 -8.27 20.31 -15.45
N ARG A 51 -8.81 21.26 -14.69
CA ARG A 51 -8.06 22.22 -13.87
C ARG A 51 -8.81 22.50 -12.58
N ILE A 52 -8.23 22.06 -11.45
CA ILE A 52 -8.84 22.15 -10.11
C ILE A 52 -8.06 23.13 -9.24
N LEU A 53 -8.77 24.03 -8.57
CA LEU A 53 -8.22 24.88 -7.52
C LEU A 53 -8.63 24.33 -6.15
N ILE A 54 -7.67 23.97 -5.31
CA ILE A 54 -7.91 23.76 -3.88
C ILE A 54 -7.45 25.02 -3.15
N ARG A 55 -8.37 25.84 -2.65
CA ARG A 55 -8.04 27.13 -2.04
C ARG A 55 -8.13 27.13 -0.52
N ASN A 56 -7.32 27.98 0.10
CA ASN A 56 -7.43 28.36 1.52
C ASN A 56 -7.30 27.18 2.50
N ALA A 57 -6.43 26.21 2.20
CA ALA A 57 -6.13 25.13 3.13
C ALA A 57 -5.42 25.72 4.37
N PRO A 58 -5.97 25.55 5.59
CA PRO A 58 -5.34 26.06 6.80
C PRO A 58 -3.94 25.48 7.01
N PHE A 59 -3.78 24.17 6.79
CA PHE A 59 -2.49 23.49 6.91
C PHE A 59 -2.32 22.45 5.80
N ILE A 60 -1.14 22.44 5.19
CA ILE A 60 -0.68 21.41 4.27
C ILE A 60 0.60 20.81 4.83
N PHE A 61 0.58 19.54 5.22
CA PHE A 61 1.79 18.82 5.63
C PHE A 61 2.45 18.26 4.37
N THR A 62 3.75 18.43 4.22
CA THR A 62 4.51 17.92 3.08
C THR A 62 5.99 17.79 3.47
N CYS A 63 6.86 17.50 2.51
CA CYS A 63 8.31 17.62 2.69
C CYS A 63 8.87 18.69 1.74
N ASP A 64 10.05 19.23 2.06
CA ASP A 64 10.89 20.10 1.20
C ASP A 64 11.86 19.27 0.35
N GLN A 65 12.51 19.83 -0.67
CA GLN A 65 13.33 19.09 -1.63
C GLN A 65 14.45 18.21 -1.01
N ASN A 66 14.77 18.40 0.28
CA ASN A 66 15.74 17.60 1.04
C ASN A 66 15.06 16.56 1.94
N ASP A 67 13.79 16.26 1.68
CA ASP A 67 12.91 15.38 2.46
C ASP A 67 12.73 15.80 3.93
N LYS A 68 12.88 17.10 4.23
CA LYS A 68 12.54 17.61 5.56
C LYS A 68 11.04 17.88 5.62
N THR A 69 10.38 17.35 6.65
CA THR A 69 8.96 17.63 6.91
C THR A 69 8.74 19.13 7.12
N GLN A 70 7.73 19.69 6.44
CA GLN A 70 7.32 21.09 6.55
C GLN A 70 5.80 21.22 6.55
N ILE A 71 5.31 22.34 7.08
CA ILE A 71 3.88 22.66 7.17
C ILE A 71 3.66 24.00 6.49
N LEU A 72 2.83 24.01 5.46
CA LEU A 72 2.44 25.24 4.77
C LEU A 72 1.11 25.72 5.34
N THR A 73 1.13 26.87 6.00
CA THR A 73 -0.06 27.48 6.62
C THR A 73 -0.74 28.43 5.64
N GLY A 74 -2.06 28.31 5.46
CA GLY A 74 -2.85 29.21 4.62
C GLY A 74 -2.42 29.20 3.14
N HIS A 75 -2.40 28.02 2.51
CA HIS A 75 -1.97 27.84 1.13
C HIS A 75 -3.08 27.31 0.22
N SER A 76 -2.87 27.45 -1.08
CA SER A 76 -3.73 26.99 -2.16
C SER A 76 -2.92 26.15 -3.17
N LEU A 77 -3.59 25.19 -3.81
CA LEU A 77 -3.02 24.27 -4.80
C LEU A 77 -3.73 24.45 -6.14
N VAL A 78 -2.97 24.45 -7.23
CA VAL A 78 -3.50 24.29 -8.60
C VAL A 78 -3.14 22.90 -9.10
N ILE A 79 -4.14 22.17 -9.56
CA ILE A 79 -3.99 20.84 -10.18
C ILE A 79 -4.45 20.95 -11.63
N GLU A 80 -3.66 20.42 -12.55
CA GLU A 80 -4.02 20.28 -13.96
C GLU A 80 -3.85 18.82 -14.38
N GLY A 81 -4.95 18.22 -14.84
CA GLY A 81 -5.04 16.77 -15.04
C GLY A 81 -4.72 16.02 -13.74
N ASP A 82 -3.61 15.29 -13.74
CA ASP A 82 -3.15 14.50 -12.59
C ASP A 82 -2.01 15.14 -11.78
N THR A 83 -1.58 16.35 -12.14
CA THR A 83 -0.33 16.95 -11.65
C THR A 83 -0.60 18.26 -10.89
N ILE A 84 0.07 18.42 -9.75
CA ILE A 84 0.12 19.67 -9.00
C ILE A 84 1.00 20.66 -9.77
N LYS A 85 0.43 21.77 -10.23
CA LYS A 85 1.14 22.81 -10.98
C LYS A 85 1.69 23.92 -10.11
N ALA A 86 0.97 24.26 -9.05
CA ALA A 86 1.36 25.34 -8.14
C ALA A 86 0.95 25.04 -6.72
N VAL A 87 1.78 25.51 -5.78
CA VAL A 87 1.51 25.58 -4.35
C VAL A 87 1.90 27.00 -3.93
N ALA A 88 0.94 27.80 -3.47
CA ALA A 88 1.18 29.21 -3.16
C ALA A 88 0.34 29.67 -1.96
N PRO A 89 0.77 30.71 -1.23
CA PRO A 89 -0.05 31.35 -0.22
C PRO A 89 -1.46 31.72 -0.72
N ALA A 90 -2.45 31.62 0.16
CA ALA A 90 -3.84 31.98 -0.14
C ALA A 90 -3.93 33.43 -0.69
N GLY A 91 -4.79 33.62 -1.68
CA GLY A 91 -4.96 34.92 -2.37
C GLY A 91 -3.95 35.23 -3.48
N GLN A 92 -2.87 34.45 -3.63
CA GLN A 92 -1.90 34.64 -4.72
C GLN A 92 -2.29 33.94 -6.03
N ILE A 93 -3.28 33.05 -6.00
CA ILE A 93 -3.82 32.39 -7.19
C ILE A 93 -5.11 33.11 -7.60
N GLN A 94 -5.13 33.65 -8.82
CA GLN A 94 -6.33 34.25 -9.40
C GLN A 94 -7.34 33.16 -9.72
N GLU A 95 -8.56 33.28 -9.18
CA GLU A 95 -9.62 32.28 -9.33
C GLU A 95 -10.36 32.42 -10.67
N GLN A 96 -9.65 32.18 -11.76
CA GLN A 96 -10.18 32.22 -13.11
C GLN A 96 -9.77 30.97 -13.89
N ASN A 97 -10.66 30.51 -14.77
CA ASN A 97 -10.42 29.37 -15.66
C ASN A 97 -10.16 28.05 -14.91
N PHE A 98 -10.96 27.75 -13.88
CA PHE A 98 -10.96 26.47 -13.18
C PHE A 98 -12.26 25.73 -13.46
N ASP A 99 -12.17 24.43 -13.75
CA ASP A 99 -13.36 23.58 -13.94
C ASP A 99 -14.02 23.25 -12.60
N ALA A 100 -13.21 23.19 -11.54
CA ALA A 100 -13.66 22.96 -10.18
C ALA A 100 -12.84 23.75 -9.15
N VAL A 101 -13.52 24.25 -8.13
CA VAL A 101 -12.92 24.90 -6.95
C VAL A 101 -13.33 24.14 -5.69
N TYR A 102 -12.35 23.68 -4.92
CA TYR A 102 -12.51 23.11 -3.58
C TYR A 102 -12.07 24.15 -2.54
N ASP A 103 -13.01 24.63 -1.73
CA ASP A 103 -12.70 25.59 -0.66
C ASP A 103 -12.38 24.86 0.66
N ALA A 104 -11.09 24.68 0.90
CA ALA A 104 -10.55 24.03 2.09
C ALA A 104 -10.65 24.90 3.34
N GLY A 105 -10.92 26.20 3.23
CA GLY A 105 -11.07 27.11 4.37
C GLY A 105 -12.47 27.07 5.00
N LYS A 106 -13.50 26.70 4.23
CA LYS A 106 -14.90 26.67 4.70
C LYS A 106 -15.10 25.73 5.90
N ARG A 107 -16.10 26.01 6.73
CA ARG A 107 -16.63 25.12 7.81
C ARG A 107 -15.53 24.52 8.70
N GLY A 108 -14.60 25.37 9.09
CA GLY A 108 -13.57 25.02 10.06
C GLY A 108 -12.32 24.37 9.49
N GLY A 109 -12.15 24.34 8.17
CA GLY A 109 -10.87 23.97 7.58
C GLY A 109 -10.73 22.50 7.18
N ILE A 110 -9.88 22.26 6.18
CA ILE A 110 -9.42 20.95 5.72
C ILE A 110 -7.90 20.94 5.74
N VAL A 111 -7.32 20.01 6.50
CA VAL A 111 -5.88 19.74 6.46
C VAL A 111 -5.60 18.82 5.28
N ILE A 112 -4.47 19.04 4.60
CA ILE A 112 -4.08 18.23 3.43
C ILE A 112 -2.72 17.58 3.69
N THR A 113 -2.59 16.32 3.32
CA THR A 113 -1.33 15.56 3.30
C THR A 113 -1.13 14.90 1.94
N PRO A 114 0.09 14.48 1.54
CA PRO A 114 0.25 13.58 0.43
C PRO A 114 -0.52 12.28 0.70
N GLY A 115 -0.93 11.61 -0.37
CA GLY A 115 -1.36 10.22 -0.33
C GLY A 115 -0.31 9.34 0.32
N PHE A 116 -0.75 8.43 1.19
CA PHE A 116 0.16 7.49 1.84
C PHE A 116 0.52 6.33 0.91
N ILE A 117 1.70 5.78 1.12
CA ILE A 117 2.31 4.76 0.28
C ILE A 117 2.56 3.50 1.10
N ASN A 118 1.79 2.46 0.82
CA ASN A 118 1.90 1.16 1.48
C ASN A 118 2.83 0.26 0.70
N THR A 119 4.04 0.01 1.22
CA THR A 119 5.08 -0.68 0.46
C THR A 119 5.01 -2.20 0.56
N HIS A 120 4.04 -2.77 1.27
CA HIS A 120 3.89 -4.22 1.35
C HIS A 120 2.48 -4.65 1.78
N THR A 121 1.78 -5.35 0.90
CA THR A 121 0.45 -5.92 1.15
C THR A 121 0.26 -7.28 0.47
N HIS A 122 -0.77 -8.01 0.90
CA HIS A 122 -1.25 -9.23 0.25
C HIS A 122 -2.76 -9.15 -0.05
N PRO A 123 -3.19 -8.36 -1.06
CA PRO A 123 -4.59 -7.94 -1.18
C PRO A 123 -5.63 -9.06 -1.24
N PRO A 124 -5.42 -10.16 -2.00
CA PRO A 124 -6.40 -11.26 -2.02
C PRO A 124 -6.66 -11.91 -0.66
N MET A 125 -5.69 -11.88 0.26
CA MET A 125 -5.83 -12.44 1.61
C MET A 125 -6.87 -11.69 2.47
N TYR A 126 -7.50 -10.63 1.95
CA TYR A 126 -8.64 -9.97 2.58
C TYR A 126 -9.74 -10.95 3.00
N LEU A 127 -10.01 -11.97 2.16
CA LEU A 127 -11.02 -13.00 2.46
C LEU A 127 -10.60 -13.96 3.57
N MET A 128 -9.38 -13.86 4.09
CA MET A 128 -8.88 -14.63 5.23
C MET A 128 -8.92 -13.82 6.53
N ARG A 129 -9.50 -12.62 6.51
CA ARG A 129 -9.69 -11.79 7.70
C ARG A 129 -10.28 -12.57 8.86
N SER A 130 -9.82 -12.22 10.06
CA SER A 130 -10.26 -12.84 11.33
C SER A 130 -9.85 -14.30 11.50
N ALA A 131 -8.91 -14.81 10.69
CA ALA A 131 -8.39 -16.16 10.88
C ALA A 131 -7.59 -16.32 12.18
N MET A 132 -6.88 -15.27 12.64
CA MET A 132 -6.10 -15.28 13.89
C MET A 132 -6.82 -14.62 15.08
N MET A 133 -8.15 -14.45 15.00
CA MET A 133 -8.95 -13.73 16.01
C MET A 133 -9.82 -14.68 16.85
N LEU A 134 -9.42 -15.95 16.98
CA LEU A 134 -10.15 -16.94 17.79
C LEU A 134 -9.71 -16.81 19.26
N ASP A 135 -10.68 -16.75 20.18
CA ASP A 135 -10.43 -16.55 21.62
C ASP A 135 -9.63 -17.69 22.27
N GLU A 136 -9.59 -18.88 21.65
CA GLU A 136 -8.96 -20.09 22.21
C GLU A 136 -7.41 -20.12 22.08
N GLY A 137 -6.77 -19.04 21.60
CA GLY A 137 -5.34 -18.75 21.84
C GLY A 137 -4.28 -19.63 21.13
N GLU A 138 -4.62 -20.79 20.56
CA GLU A 138 -3.64 -21.75 19.99
C GLU A 138 -3.43 -21.62 18.47
N GLY A 139 -4.11 -20.69 17.81
CA GLY A 139 -4.25 -20.71 16.35
C GLY A 139 -3.14 -20.07 15.51
N VAL A 140 -2.06 -19.49 16.05
CA VAL A 140 -1.08 -18.75 15.19
C VAL A 140 -0.32 -19.68 14.26
N ASP A 141 0.38 -20.68 14.82
CA ASP A 141 1.19 -21.63 14.04
C ASP A 141 0.30 -22.49 13.13
N GLU A 142 -0.86 -22.92 13.64
CA GLU A 142 -1.86 -23.67 12.88
C GLU A 142 -2.44 -22.83 11.73
N THR A 143 -2.74 -21.56 11.98
CA THR A 143 -3.23 -20.64 10.94
C THR A 143 -2.17 -20.44 9.87
N ILE A 144 -0.92 -20.17 10.25
CA ILE A 144 0.21 -20.04 9.31
C ILE A 144 0.34 -21.30 8.46
N ALA A 145 0.28 -22.49 9.07
CA ALA A 145 0.34 -23.76 8.37
C ALA A 145 -0.86 -23.98 7.43
N ALA A 146 -2.03 -23.43 7.75
CA ALA A 146 -3.24 -23.53 6.94
C ALA A 146 -3.31 -22.52 5.78
N MET A 147 -2.60 -21.38 5.84
CA MET A 147 -2.69 -20.30 4.83
C MET A 147 -2.49 -20.79 3.39
N PRO A 148 -1.46 -21.60 3.05
CA PRO A 148 -1.26 -22.03 1.68
C PRO A 148 -2.45 -22.82 1.12
N ARG A 149 -3.09 -23.62 1.99
CA ARG A 149 -4.28 -24.41 1.64
C ARG A 149 -5.50 -23.52 1.43
N TRP A 150 -5.62 -22.43 2.19
CA TRP A 150 -6.69 -21.44 2.00
C TRP A 150 -6.51 -20.66 0.71
N GLU A 151 -5.29 -20.20 0.43
CA GLU A 151 -4.96 -19.51 -0.81
C GLU A 151 -5.24 -20.39 -2.03
N GLN A 152 -4.87 -21.68 -1.99
CA GLN A 152 -5.18 -22.65 -3.06
C GLN A 152 -6.68 -22.87 -3.29
N ALA A 153 -7.52 -22.64 -2.28
CA ALA A 153 -8.97 -22.81 -2.38
C ALA A 153 -9.69 -21.55 -2.88
N MET A 154 -8.97 -20.45 -3.11
CA MET A 154 -9.51 -19.23 -3.70
C MET A 154 -9.69 -19.40 -5.21
N SER A 155 -10.89 -19.10 -5.68
CA SER A 155 -11.15 -18.85 -7.09
C SER A 155 -10.58 -17.50 -7.53
N GLU A 156 -10.49 -17.30 -8.84
CA GLU A 156 -10.13 -16.01 -9.41
C GLU A 156 -11.03 -14.86 -8.93
N THR A 157 -12.34 -15.10 -8.84
CA THR A 157 -13.30 -14.12 -8.32
C THR A 157 -13.06 -13.82 -6.84
N ASP A 158 -12.71 -14.83 -6.03
CA ASP A 158 -12.32 -14.60 -4.63
C ASP A 158 -11.09 -13.69 -4.55
N MET A 159 -10.08 -13.92 -5.39
CA MET A 159 -8.85 -13.11 -5.40
C MET A 159 -9.13 -11.67 -5.83
N ALA A 160 -9.95 -11.47 -6.87
CA ALA A 160 -10.31 -10.14 -7.36
C ALA A 160 -11.14 -9.37 -6.32
N LEU A 161 -12.17 -10.01 -5.74
CA LEU A 161 -12.99 -9.41 -4.69
C LEU A 161 -12.18 -9.09 -3.44
N GLY A 162 -11.32 -10.01 -3.00
CA GLY A 162 -10.41 -9.78 -1.88
C GLY A 162 -9.52 -8.57 -2.13
N ALA A 163 -8.91 -8.47 -3.31
CA ALA A 163 -8.09 -7.33 -3.69
C ALA A 163 -8.87 -6.00 -3.77
N ILE A 164 -10.11 -6.00 -4.26
CA ILE A 164 -10.98 -4.81 -4.25
C ILE A 164 -11.30 -4.40 -2.81
N GLY A 165 -11.64 -5.35 -1.94
CA GLY A 165 -11.89 -5.10 -0.51
C GLY A 165 -10.68 -4.48 0.19
N ASP A 166 -9.49 -5.04 -0.03
CA ASP A 166 -8.23 -4.55 0.52
C ASP A 166 -7.91 -3.13 0.06
N ILE A 167 -7.96 -2.88 -1.25
CA ILE A 167 -7.63 -1.58 -1.82
C ILE A 167 -8.63 -0.50 -1.38
N THR A 168 -9.93 -0.80 -1.40
CA THR A 168 -10.95 0.18 -0.99
C THR A 168 -10.85 0.49 0.52
N GLU A 169 -10.51 -0.48 1.37
CA GLU A 169 -10.19 -0.21 2.78
C GLU A 169 -8.94 0.68 2.91
N GLN A 170 -7.88 0.39 2.16
CA GLN A 170 -6.66 1.22 2.14
C GLN A 170 -6.95 2.67 1.73
N GLN A 171 -7.73 2.87 0.68
CA GLN A 171 -8.15 4.19 0.21
C GLN A 171 -8.92 4.94 1.30
N LYS A 172 -9.81 4.25 2.03
CA LYS A 172 -10.54 4.83 3.18
C LYS A 172 -9.63 5.21 4.34
N HIS A 173 -8.38 4.78 4.36
CA HIS A 173 -7.36 5.17 5.34
C HIS A 173 -6.27 6.10 4.76
N GLY A 174 -6.46 6.65 3.56
CA GLY A 174 -5.57 7.66 2.99
C GLY A 174 -4.44 7.13 2.12
N ILE A 175 -4.45 5.83 1.81
CA ILE A 175 -3.40 5.19 1.00
C ILE A 175 -3.76 5.29 -0.48
N THR A 176 -2.93 5.98 -1.26
CA THR A 176 -3.13 6.17 -2.70
C THR A 176 -2.24 5.26 -3.55
N THR A 177 -1.19 4.70 -2.96
CA THR A 177 -0.23 3.83 -3.64
C THR A 177 0.03 2.58 -2.81
N THR A 178 0.04 1.43 -3.47
CA THR A 178 0.20 0.13 -2.82
C THR A 178 1.17 -0.73 -3.62
N LEU A 179 2.12 -1.39 -2.95
CA LEU A 179 2.84 -2.52 -3.52
C LEU A 179 2.23 -3.82 -3.01
N SER A 180 1.70 -4.64 -3.92
CA SER A 180 1.21 -5.97 -3.61
C SER A 180 2.30 -7.01 -3.83
N HIS A 181 2.50 -7.91 -2.89
CA HIS A 181 3.30 -9.12 -3.05
C HIS A 181 2.35 -10.30 -3.16
N TYR A 182 2.11 -10.83 -4.36
CA TYR A 182 1.21 -11.98 -4.51
C TYR A 182 1.59 -12.86 -5.70
N HIS A 183 1.03 -14.07 -5.76
CA HIS A 183 1.36 -15.03 -6.81
C HIS A 183 0.60 -14.81 -8.13
N ALA A 184 -0.48 -14.01 -8.12
CA ALA A 184 -1.36 -13.77 -9.26
C ALA A 184 -1.23 -12.34 -9.80
N PHE A 185 -1.38 -12.17 -11.11
CA PHE A 185 -1.33 -10.87 -11.78
C PHE A 185 -2.72 -10.28 -12.05
N ALA A 186 -3.54 -10.99 -12.84
CA ALA A 186 -4.76 -10.45 -13.43
C ALA A 186 -5.81 -9.93 -12.40
N PRO A 187 -6.12 -10.66 -11.31
CA PRO A 187 -7.09 -10.18 -10.33
C PRO A 187 -6.70 -8.85 -9.68
N LEU A 188 -5.40 -8.64 -9.45
CA LEU A 188 -4.88 -7.42 -8.83
C LEU A 188 -4.83 -6.26 -9.83
N GLU A 189 -4.42 -6.51 -11.08
CA GLU A 189 -4.48 -5.51 -12.18
C GLU A 189 -5.90 -4.96 -12.35
N GLN A 190 -6.91 -5.82 -12.26
CA GLN A 190 -8.30 -5.43 -12.39
C GLN A 190 -8.84 -4.70 -11.16
N ALA A 191 -8.51 -5.18 -9.96
CA ALA A 191 -8.85 -4.48 -8.73
C ALA A 191 -8.29 -3.05 -8.76
N SER A 192 -7.02 -2.89 -9.15
CA SER A 192 -6.36 -1.60 -9.33
C SER A 192 -7.10 -0.73 -10.35
N ARG A 193 -7.47 -1.27 -11.52
CA ARG A 193 -8.22 -0.52 -12.55
C ARG A 193 -9.60 -0.07 -12.10
N LEU A 194 -10.37 -0.93 -11.43
CA LEU A 194 -11.72 -0.63 -10.96
C LEU A 194 -11.73 0.41 -9.83
N THR A 195 -10.68 0.43 -9.01
CA THR A 195 -10.55 1.32 -7.85
C THR A 195 -9.66 2.53 -8.13
N GLU A 196 -9.04 2.59 -9.30
CA GLU A 196 -8.05 3.61 -9.72
C GLU A 196 -6.82 3.71 -8.82
N GLN A 197 -6.50 2.65 -8.07
CA GLN A 197 -5.37 2.61 -7.17
C GLN A 197 -4.04 2.60 -7.94
N ASN A 198 -3.05 3.37 -7.49
CA ASN A 198 -1.69 3.24 -8.00
C ASN A 198 -1.06 1.95 -7.46
N LEU A 199 -1.21 0.86 -8.20
CA LEU A 199 -0.70 -0.44 -7.80
C LEU A 199 0.68 -0.71 -8.42
N ILE A 200 1.61 -1.15 -7.56
CA ILE A 200 2.80 -1.89 -7.99
C ILE A 200 2.51 -3.38 -7.78
N ASN A 201 2.30 -4.09 -8.88
CA ASN A 201 1.91 -5.48 -8.87
C ASN A 201 3.17 -6.36 -8.86
N ALA A 202 3.68 -6.71 -7.67
CA ALA A 202 4.84 -7.58 -7.52
C ALA A 202 4.41 -9.05 -7.59
N VAL A 203 4.60 -9.64 -8.77
CA VAL A 203 4.18 -11.01 -9.07
C VAL A 203 5.28 -11.97 -8.63
N SER A 204 4.91 -12.92 -7.76
CA SER A 204 5.86 -13.85 -7.17
C SER A 204 6.35 -14.85 -8.21
N VAL A 205 7.66 -14.90 -8.51
CA VAL A 205 8.24 -15.93 -9.39
C VAL A 205 8.20 -17.33 -8.77
N MET A 206 7.97 -17.41 -7.47
CA MET A 206 7.94 -18.67 -6.74
C MET A 206 7.19 -18.47 -5.42
N SER A 207 6.05 -19.13 -5.30
CA SER A 207 5.17 -19.09 -4.13
C SER A 207 4.82 -20.51 -3.66
N ASN A 208 4.22 -20.62 -2.47
CA ASN A 208 3.78 -21.90 -1.93
C ASN A 208 2.59 -22.51 -2.71
N VAL A 209 1.89 -21.68 -3.49
CA VAL A 209 0.59 -22.02 -4.07
C VAL A 209 0.59 -22.00 -5.60
N SER A 210 1.64 -21.47 -6.22
CA SER A 210 1.79 -21.42 -7.69
C SER A 210 3.19 -21.88 -8.10
N PRO A 211 3.47 -23.20 -8.05
CA PRO A 211 4.77 -23.74 -8.41
C PRO A 211 5.08 -23.60 -9.91
N ALA A 212 4.09 -23.28 -10.74
CA ALA A 212 4.26 -23.00 -12.17
C ALA A 212 4.80 -21.58 -12.45
N ASN A 213 4.80 -20.69 -11.45
CA ASN A 213 5.38 -19.36 -11.61
C ASN A 213 6.87 -19.49 -11.89
N SER A 214 7.37 -18.61 -12.77
CA SER A 214 8.74 -18.65 -13.23
C SER A 214 9.16 -17.30 -13.79
N PRO A 215 10.46 -17.03 -13.93
CA PRO A 215 10.96 -15.86 -14.65
C PRO A 215 10.34 -15.72 -16.06
N ALA A 216 10.17 -16.83 -16.80
CA ALA A 216 9.57 -16.83 -18.12
C ALA A 216 8.10 -16.38 -18.11
N LEU A 217 7.33 -16.75 -17.06
CA LEU A 217 5.97 -16.26 -16.88
C LEU A 217 5.92 -14.75 -16.69
N ILE A 218 6.84 -14.19 -15.90
CA ILE A 218 6.93 -12.74 -15.69
C ILE A 218 7.22 -12.03 -17.02
N GLU A 219 8.19 -12.52 -17.79
CA GLU A 219 8.53 -11.95 -19.09
C GLU A 219 7.35 -12.01 -20.06
N LYS A 220 6.57 -13.09 -20.03
CA LYS A 220 5.31 -13.20 -20.78
C LYS A 220 4.30 -12.13 -20.36
N ILE A 221 4.07 -11.94 -19.05
CA ILE A 221 3.16 -10.89 -18.53
C ILE A 221 3.60 -9.51 -19.02
N ILE A 222 4.89 -9.19 -18.97
CA ILE A 222 5.43 -7.92 -19.48
C ILE A 222 5.10 -7.73 -20.96
N SER A 223 5.29 -8.78 -21.76
CA SER A 223 5.05 -8.71 -23.21
C SER A 223 3.57 -8.58 -23.57
N GLU A 224 2.68 -9.27 -22.86
CA GLU A 224 1.24 -9.31 -23.16
C GLU A 224 0.48 -8.13 -22.53
N HIS A 225 1.03 -7.54 -21.46
CA HIS A 225 0.40 -6.45 -20.69
C HIS A 225 1.27 -5.19 -20.60
N ALA A 226 1.96 -4.83 -21.69
CA ALA A 226 2.81 -3.63 -21.76
C ALA A 226 2.06 -2.33 -21.41
N ASN A 227 0.73 -2.30 -21.57
CA ASN A 227 -0.16 -1.17 -21.22
C ASN A 227 -1.01 -1.46 -19.96
N SER A 228 -0.48 -2.22 -19.00
CA SER A 228 -1.13 -2.47 -17.72
C SER A 228 -1.40 -1.17 -16.97
N HIS A 229 -2.49 -1.14 -16.21
CA HIS A 229 -2.80 -0.03 -15.32
C HIS A 229 -1.84 -0.01 -14.12
N SER A 230 -1.50 -1.19 -13.60
CA SER A 230 -0.50 -1.36 -12.56
C SER A 230 0.93 -1.37 -13.11
N ARG A 231 1.90 -0.92 -12.31
CA ARG A 231 3.33 -1.07 -12.60
C ARG A 231 3.79 -2.46 -12.14
N LEU A 232 4.40 -3.24 -13.03
CA LEU A 232 4.88 -4.57 -12.67
C LEU A 232 6.14 -4.50 -11.79
N ALA A 233 6.25 -5.42 -10.84
CA ALA A 233 7.46 -5.74 -10.10
C ALA A 233 7.62 -7.27 -9.97
N ILE A 234 8.79 -7.72 -9.53
CA ILE A 234 9.06 -9.13 -9.27
C ILE A 234 9.05 -9.37 -7.76
N ALA A 235 8.26 -10.34 -7.32
CA ALA A 235 8.31 -10.81 -5.95
C ALA A 235 8.93 -12.21 -5.84
N LEU A 236 9.39 -12.54 -4.65
CA LEU A 236 9.85 -13.87 -4.29
C LEU A 236 9.56 -14.04 -2.81
N HIS A 237 8.88 -15.12 -2.41
CA HIS A 237 8.47 -15.28 -1.01
C HIS A 237 9.68 -15.23 -0.06
N TYR A 238 10.58 -16.22 -0.12
CA TYR A 238 11.87 -16.19 0.60
C TYR A 238 13.02 -16.66 -0.30
N LEU A 239 14.18 -16.01 -0.20
CA LEU A 239 15.35 -16.33 -1.03
C LEU A 239 15.74 -17.81 -1.00
N TYR A 240 15.68 -18.46 0.17
CA TYR A 240 16.02 -19.88 0.33
C TYR A 240 15.09 -20.82 -0.44
N LYS A 241 13.92 -20.39 -0.89
CA LYS A 241 13.07 -21.23 -1.74
C LYS A 241 13.63 -21.31 -3.18
N ALA A 242 14.38 -20.31 -3.64
CA ALA A 242 14.78 -20.17 -5.03
C ALA A 242 16.08 -20.94 -5.33
N THR A 243 16.26 -21.40 -6.56
CA THR A 243 17.55 -21.95 -7.00
C THR A 243 18.48 -20.82 -7.47
N PRO A 244 19.80 -21.05 -7.54
CA PRO A 244 20.74 -20.09 -8.12
C PRO A 244 20.35 -19.62 -9.53
N GLU A 245 19.78 -20.53 -10.35
CA GLU A 245 19.33 -20.24 -11.71
C GLU A 245 18.15 -19.27 -11.69
N ILE A 246 17.18 -19.47 -10.79
CA ILE A 246 16.03 -18.55 -10.61
C ILE A 246 16.52 -17.18 -10.17
N LEU A 247 17.42 -17.09 -9.18
CA LEU A 247 17.94 -15.80 -8.70
C LEU A 247 18.72 -15.05 -9.79
N THR A 248 19.50 -15.78 -10.59
CA THR A 248 20.21 -15.23 -11.75
C THR A 248 19.24 -14.70 -12.80
N ALA A 249 18.19 -15.46 -13.12
CA ALA A 249 17.17 -15.05 -14.07
C ALA A 249 16.34 -13.84 -13.56
N VAL A 250 16.02 -13.79 -12.26
CA VAL A 250 15.36 -12.63 -11.64
C VAL A 250 16.22 -11.38 -11.80
N ASN A 251 17.51 -11.45 -11.48
CA ASN A 251 18.42 -10.32 -11.68
C ASN A 251 18.49 -9.89 -13.16
N ALA A 252 18.50 -10.85 -14.10
CA ALA A 252 18.48 -10.54 -15.52
C ALA A 252 17.21 -9.76 -15.92
N LEU A 253 16.03 -10.17 -15.44
CA LEU A 253 14.76 -9.48 -15.70
C LEU A 253 14.70 -8.09 -15.05
N VAL A 254 15.13 -7.99 -13.78
CA VAL A 254 15.21 -6.72 -13.04
C VAL A 254 16.02 -5.69 -13.83
N ASN A 255 17.17 -6.09 -14.38
CA ASN A 255 18.02 -5.21 -15.17
C ASN A 255 17.45 -4.92 -16.56
N LYS A 256 16.98 -5.94 -17.27
CA LYS A 256 16.45 -5.81 -18.63
C LYS A 256 15.23 -4.89 -18.71
N TYR A 257 14.35 -4.97 -17.71
CA TYR A 257 13.05 -4.27 -17.70
C TYR A 257 12.98 -3.15 -16.64
N ASN A 258 14.07 -2.86 -15.93
CA ASN A 258 14.13 -1.85 -14.87
C ASN A 258 13.03 -2.04 -13.79
N LEU A 259 12.86 -3.28 -13.34
CA LEU A 259 11.82 -3.67 -12.39
C LEU A 259 12.32 -3.52 -10.94
N LEU A 260 11.37 -3.37 -10.02
CA LEU A 260 11.64 -3.59 -8.60
C LEU A 260 11.64 -5.10 -8.30
N PHE A 261 12.46 -5.50 -7.34
CA PHE A 261 12.47 -6.82 -6.75
C PHE A 261 12.06 -6.74 -5.28
N THR A 262 11.20 -7.65 -4.82
CA THR A 262 10.82 -7.73 -3.41
C THR A 262 10.82 -9.14 -2.86
N CYS A 263 11.20 -9.28 -1.59
CA CYS A 263 11.07 -10.54 -0.86
C CYS A 263 10.85 -10.34 0.64
N HIS A 264 10.32 -11.35 1.31
CA HIS A 264 10.41 -11.44 2.77
C HIS A 264 11.83 -11.83 3.17
N PHE A 265 12.37 -11.19 4.21
CA PHE A 265 13.81 -11.20 4.47
C PHE A 265 14.10 -11.25 5.97
N ALA A 266 14.89 -12.24 6.42
CA ALA A 266 15.28 -12.42 7.81
C ALA A 266 14.12 -12.20 8.80
N GLU A 267 12.92 -12.70 8.45
CA GLU A 267 11.71 -12.49 9.23
C GLU A 267 11.78 -13.25 10.56
N SER A 268 12.29 -14.48 10.53
CA SER A 268 12.58 -15.29 11.72
C SER A 268 14.01 -15.81 11.66
N GLU A 269 14.56 -16.23 12.81
CA GLU A 269 15.85 -16.91 12.83
C GLU A 269 15.86 -18.15 11.92
N GLN A 270 14.75 -18.88 11.85
CA GLN A 270 14.66 -20.08 11.02
C GLN A 270 14.76 -19.76 9.53
N VAL A 271 14.12 -18.66 9.07
CA VAL A 271 14.23 -18.21 7.68
C VAL A 271 15.69 -17.93 7.31
N ALA A 272 16.43 -17.29 8.22
CA ALA A 272 17.83 -16.99 8.00
C ALA A 272 18.73 -18.24 8.03
N LYS A 273 18.48 -19.18 8.95
CA LYS A 273 19.17 -20.48 8.99
C LYS A 273 18.94 -21.28 7.71
N ASN A 274 17.69 -21.33 7.21
CA ASN A 274 17.38 -22.00 5.95
C ASN A 274 18.18 -21.40 4.76
N CYS A 275 18.43 -20.09 4.79
CA CYS A 275 19.25 -19.42 3.78
C CYS A 275 20.73 -19.83 3.89
N GLU A 276 21.28 -19.84 5.12
CA GLU A 276 22.64 -20.29 5.40
C GLU A 276 22.85 -21.76 5.01
N GLU A 277 21.92 -22.66 5.35
CA GLU A 277 21.99 -24.09 4.99
C GLU A 277 22.02 -24.31 3.48
N LYS A 278 21.19 -23.58 2.73
CA LYS A 278 21.10 -23.74 1.27
C LYS A 278 22.24 -23.09 0.50
N PHE A 279 22.67 -21.90 0.91
CA PHE A 279 23.61 -21.08 0.13
C PHE A 279 24.98 -20.91 0.77
N GLY A 280 25.19 -21.39 2.00
CA GLY A 280 26.40 -21.16 2.80
C GLY A 280 26.55 -19.72 3.30
N MET A 281 25.50 -18.90 3.19
CA MET A 281 25.50 -17.49 3.58
C MET A 281 24.08 -17.02 3.90
N ARG A 282 23.97 -15.96 4.72
CA ARG A 282 22.71 -15.28 5.02
C ARG A 282 22.16 -14.53 3.83
N GLU A 283 20.90 -14.11 3.94
CA GLU A 283 20.15 -13.43 2.89
C GLU A 283 20.87 -12.21 2.32
N THR A 284 21.55 -11.39 3.15
CA THR A 284 22.32 -10.24 2.67
C THR A 284 23.46 -10.67 1.74
N GLY A 285 24.16 -11.75 2.09
CA GLY A 285 25.19 -12.36 1.27
C GLY A 285 24.63 -12.93 -0.04
N VAL A 286 23.44 -13.55 0.01
CA VAL A 286 22.74 -14.06 -1.17
C VAL A 286 22.38 -12.91 -2.12
N LEU A 287 21.77 -11.83 -1.62
CA LEU A 287 21.48 -10.66 -2.45
C LEU A 287 22.74 -10.13 -3.13
N LYS A 288 23.85 -10.03 -2.40
CA LYS A 288 25.14 -9.60 -2.95
C LYS A 288 25.64 -10.55 -4.05
N LYS A 289 25.65 -11.86 -3.79
CA LYS A 289 26.13 -12.90 -4.71
C LYS A 289 25.40 -12.88 -6.05
N PHE A 290 24.09 -12.59 -6.04
CA PHE A 290 23.25 -12.58 -7.23
C PHE A 290 22.98 -11.18 -7.79
N ASN A 291 23.73 -10.16 -7.35
CA ASN A 291 23.62 -8.76 -7.79
C ASN A 291 22.25 -8.10 -7.52
N LEU A 292 21.55 -8.56 -6.50
CA LEU A 292 20.26 -8.02 -6.03
C LEU A 292 20.42 -7.11 -4.80
N LEU A 293 21.64 -6.85 -4.32
CA LEU A 293 21.90 -5.92 -3.21
C LEU A 293 22.07 -4.48 -3.74
N ASN A 294 20.95 -3.80 -4.00
CA ASN A 294 20.91 -2.43 -4.52
C ASN A 294 19.54 -1.77 -4.26
N ASP A 295 19.37 -0.54 -4.75
CA ASP A 295 18.17 0.30 -4.59
C ASP A 295 16.92 -0.19 -5.32
N ARG A 296 17.02 -1.17 -6.23
CA ARG A 296 15.85 -1.84 -6.84
C ARG A 296 15.27 -2.94 -5.96
N THR A 297 15.89 -3.25 -4.83
CA THR A 297 15.44 -4.30 -3.92
C THR A 297 14.71 -3.73 -2.72
N LEU A 298 13.52 -4.26 -2.46
CA LEU A 298 12.68 -3.98 -1.30
C LEU A 298 12.50 -5.25 -0.45
N ILE A 299 13.02 -5.23 0.76
CA ILE A 299 12.89 -6.35 1.70
C ILE A 299 11.81 -6.07 2.76
N SER A 300 11.02 -7.09 3.10
CA SER A 300 10.01 -6.99 4.16
C SER A 300 10.50 -7.65 5.45
N HIS A 301 10.02 -7.14 6.58
CA HIS A 301 10.37 -7.55 7.95
C HIS A 301 11.77 -7.13 8.40
N ALA A 302 12.83 -7.78 7.91
CA ALA A 302 14.23 -7.55 8.26
C ALA A 302 14.49 -7.49 9.78
N ILE A 303 13.98 -8.48 10.52
CA ILE A 303 14.04 -8.53 11.99
C ILE A 303 15.38 -9.10 12.46
N HIS A 304 15.76 -10.26 11.92
CA HIS A 304 16.93 -11.03 12.35
C HIS A 304 18.17 -10.73 11.48
N VAL A 305 18.45 -9.43 11.31
CA VAL A 305 19.64 -8.94 10.62
C VAL A 305 20.76 -8.62 11.61
N ARG A 306 22.00 -8.99 11.28
CA ARG A 306 23.17 -8.66 12.10
C ARG A 306 23.65 -7.22 11.88
N ASP A 307 24.47 -6.70 12.78
CA ASP A 307 24.93 -5.30 12.75
C ASP A 307 25.72 -4.97 11.46
N GLU A 308 26.51 -5.92 10.96
CA GLU A 308 27.22 -5.81 9.69
C GLU A 308 26.27 -5.82 8.47
N GLU A 309 25.17 -6.57 8.57
CA GLU A 309 24.14 -6.64 7.52
C GLU A 309 23.36 -5.33 7.45
N VAL A 310 23.01 -4.74 8.61
CA VAL A 310 22.34 -3.43 8.69
C VAL A 310 23.12 -2.35 7.93
N LYS A 311 24.43 -2.23 8.19
CA LYS A 311 25.29 -1.26 7.51
C LYS A 311 25.37 -1.53 6.01
N THR A 312 25.46 -2.81 5.63
CA THR A 312 25.54 -3.23 4.23
C THR A 312 24.26 -2.90 3.46
N LEU A 313 23.10 -3.19 4.04
CA LEU A 313 21.78 -2.93 3.46
C LEU A 313 21.53 -1.42 3.31
N ALA A 314 21.83 -0.63 4.36
CA ALA A 314 21.68 0.82 4.34
C ALA A 314 22.60 1.47 3.29
N ALA A 315 23.88 1.08 3.25
CA ALA A 315 24.83 1.61 2.27
C ALA A 315 24.49 1.24 0.82
N ALA A 316 23.83 0.09 0.60
CA ALA A 316 23.36 -0.33 -0.71
C ALA A 316 22.04 0.35 -1.15
N GLY A 317 21.41 1.13 -0.26
CA GLY A 317 20.12 1.78 -0.53
C GLY A 317 18.94 0.83 -0.65
N VAL A 318 19.04 -0.38 -0.07
CA VAL A 318 17.96 -1.37 -0.09
C VAL A 318 16.76 -0.82 0.69
N GLY A 319 15.59 -0.81 0.04
CA GLY A 319 14.34 -0.43 0.68
C GLY A 319 13.88 -1.47 1.70
N ILE A 320 13.30 -1.03 2.81
CA ILE A 320 12.84 -1.90 3.89
C ILE A 320 11.40 -1.53 4.26
N ALA A 321 10.48 -2.48 4.06
CA ALA A 321 9.11 -2.40 4.53
C ALA A 321 9.02 -2.88 5.99
N HIS A 322 8.87 -1.95 6.93
CA HIS A 322 8.65 -2.25 8.33
C HIS A 322 7.17 -2.57 8.59
N LEU A 323 6.92 -3.72 9.24
CA LEU A 323 5.59 -4.33 9.45
C LEU A 323 5.33 -4.55 10.96
N PRO A 324 5.28 -3.48 11.78
CA PRO A 324 5.38 -3.58 13.24
C PRO A 324 4.30 -4.47 13.87
N THR A 325 3.05 -4.35 13.42
CA THR A 325 1.94 -5.14 13.98
C THR A 325 2.07 -6.62 13.60
N SER A 326 2.35 -6.89 12.32
CA SER A 326 2.47 -8.26 11.81
C SER A 326 3.62 -9.01 12.48
N ASN A 327 4.78 -8.35 12.60
CA ASN A 327 5.98 -8.91 13.20
C ASN A 327 5.76 -9.41 14.63
N VAL A 328 5.02 -8.65 15.43
CA VAL A 328 4.75 -9.02 16.83
C VAL A 328 3.70 -10.12 16.92
N ILE A 329 2.63 -10.03 16.13
CA ILE A 329 1.52 -11.01 16.18
C ILE A 329 1.98 -12.40 15.69
N HIS A 330 2.84 -12.46 14.68
CA HIS A 330 3.46 -13.70 14.21
C HIS A 330 4.61 -14.19 15.09
N LYS A 331 4.92 -13.50 16.19
CA LYS A 331 6.07 -13.79 17.08
C LYS A 331 7.42 -13.79 16.34
N SER A 332 7.52 -13.06 15.24
CA SER A 332 8.73 -12.92 14.44
C SER A 332 9.77 -12.03 15.14
N GLY A 333 9.31 -11.04 15.91
CA GLY A 333 10.15 -10.19 16.76
C GLY A 333 9.93 -8.69 16.54
N VAL A 334 10.88 -7.87 16.98
CA VAL A 334 10.83 -6.40 16.84
C VAL A 334 11.89 -5.95 15.84
N PHE A 335 11.48 -5.16 14.85
CA PHE A 335 12.38 -4.60 13.83
C PHE A 335 13.48 -3.75 14.49
N PRO A 336 14.76 -3.89 14.12
CA PRO A 336 15.86 -3.12 14.73
C PRO A 336 15.93 -1.68 14.19
N PHE A 337 14.86 -0.90 14.38
CA PHE A 337 14.71 0.46 13.84
C PHE A 337 15.91 1.36 14.14
N TRP A 338 16.38 1.39 15.39
CA TRP A 338 17.48 2.26 15.80
C TRP A 338 18.82 1.87 15.18
N LYS A 339 19.04 0.59 14.85
CA LYS A 339 20.26 0.17 14.15
C LYS A 339 20.30 0.73 12.73
N PHE A 340 19.18 0.67 12.01
CA PHE A 340 19.06 1.29 10.69
C PHE A 340 19.13 2.81 10.76
N PHE A 341 18.48 3.42 11.75
CA PHE A 341 18.54 4.87 11.95
C PHE A 341 19.98 5.35 12.20
N ASP A 342 20.72 4.69 13.11
CA ASP A 342 22.10 5.04 13.45
C ASP A 342 23.08 4.73 12.30
N ALA A 343 22.67 3.93 11.31
CA ALA A 343 23.42 3.64 10.08
C ALA A 343 22.95 4.48 8.87
N ASP A 344 22.32 5.63 9.10
CA ASP A 344 21.77 6.53 8.07
C ASP A 344 20.75 5.89 7.12
N GLY A 345 20.12 4.79 7.55
CA GLY A 345 19.17 4.00 6.77
C GLY A 345 17.76 4.56 6.71
N LEU A 346 17.42 5.59 7.50
CA LEU A 346 16.05 6.14 7.58
C LEU A 346 15.41 6.46 6.20
N PRO A 347 16.11 7.04 5.21
CA PRO A 347 15.51 7.30 3.89
C PRO A 347 15.01 6.04 3.16
N TYR A 348 15.53 4.87 3.53
CA TYR A 348 15.19 3.56 2.95
C TYR A 348 14.25 2.75 3.83
N LEU A 349 13.67 3.34 4.88
CA LEU A 349 12.63 2.73 5.69
C LEU A 349 11.25 3.23 5.28
N SER A 350 10.33 2.32 5.03
CA SER A 350 8.90 2.58 4.83
C SER A 350 8.04 1.74 5.76
N LEU A 351 6.73 1.97 5.73
CA LEU A 351 5.76 1.13 6.42
C LEU A 351 4.97 0.30 5.42
N GLY A 352 4.59 -0.90 5.85
CA GLY A 352 3.64 -1.74 5.14
C GLY A 352 2.58 -2.29 6.08
N THR A 353 1.44 -2.70 5.52
CA THR A 353 0.37 -3.33 6.31
C THR A 353 0.45 -4.84 6.32
N ASP A 354 1.18 -5.50 5.43
CA ASP A 354 1.09 -6.96 5.32
C ASP A 354 -0.38 -7.38 5.04
N SER A 355 -0.79 -8.58 5.45
CA SER A 355 -2.16 -9.10 5.30
C SER A 355 -3.07 -8.78 6.49
N VAL A 356 -4.37 -8.95 6.28
CA VAL A 356 -5.41 -8.81 7.33
C VAL A 356 -5.63 -10.10 8.12
N ILE A 357 -4.76 -11.09 7.94
CA ILE A 357 -4.85 -12.33 8.71
C ILE A 357 -4.40 -12.08 10.15
N SER A 358 -3.28 -11.37 10.32
CA SER A 358 -2.74 -11.02 11.62
C SER A 358 -3.38 -9.77 12.23
N LYS A 359 -4.21 -9.02 11.50
CA LYS A 359 -4.90 -7.82 12.03
C LYS A 359 -6.13 -7.43 11.24
N SER A 360 -7.01 -6.66 11.88
CA SER A 360 -8.31 -6.31 11.31
C SER A 360 -8.38 -4.95 10.61
N ARG A 361 -7.23 -4.32 10.28
CA ARG A 361 -7.18 -2.99 9.64
C ARG A 361 -6.00 -2.84 8.67
N LEU A 362 -6.24 -2.16 7.56
CA LEU A 362 -5.23 -1.77 6.57
C LEU A 362 -4.95 -0.26 6.64
N ASP A 363 -4.23 0.16 7.69
CA ASP A 363 -4.00 1.57 8.01
C ASP A 363 -2.53 1.84 8.38
N LEU A 364 -1.81 2.63 7.57
CA LEU A 364 -0.42 2.97 7.85
C LEU A 364 -0.25 3.91 9.05
N LEU A 365 -1.26 4.71 9.41
CA LEU A 365 -1.19 5.56 10.60
C LEU A 365 -1.16 4.71 11.87
N SER A 366 -1.92 3.62 11.85
CA SER A 366 -1.90 2.61 12.89
C SER A 366 -0.55 1.90 12.97
N GLU A 367 0.08 1.55 11.85
CA GLU A 367 1.44 0.99 11.84
C GLU A 367 2.49 1.99 12.31
N ALA A 368 2.35 3.27 11.96
CA ALA A 368 3.22 4.33 12.43
C ALA A 368 3.13 4.49 13.96
N TYR A 369 1.91 4.49 14.50
CA TYR A 369 1.71 4.53 15.94
C TYR A 369 2.28 3.28 16.63
N GLN A 370 2.06 2.09 16.05
CA GLN A 370 2.64 0.85 16.58
C GLN A 370 4.19 0.90 16.59
N THR A 371 4.81 1.39 15.52
CA THR A 371 6.26 1.61 15.45
C THR A 371 6.73 2.48 16.61
N ARG A 372 6.03 3.60 16.87
CA ARG A 372 6.38 4.53 17.93
C ARG A 372 6.30 3.89 19.32
N ILE A 373 5.22 3.18 19.62
CA ILE A 373 5.01 2.59 20.96
C ILE A 373 5.94 1.41 21.22
N THR A 374 6.23 0.59 20.20
CA THR A 374 7.12 -0.57 20.34
C THR A 374 8.55 -0.15 20.69
N HIS A 375 9.00 1.03 20.25
CA HIS A 375 10.35 1.54 20.51
C HIS A 375 10.45 2.52 21.69
N LEU A 376 9.34 2.84 22.36
CA LEU A 376 9.26 3.97 23.30
C LEU A 376 10.20 3.83 24.51
N TYR A 377 10.44 2.60 24.97
CA TYR A 377 11.38 2.32 26.07
C TYR A 377 12.85 2.52 25.71
N ASP A 378 13.20 2.45 24.41
CA ASP A 378 14.56 2.67 23.94
C ASP A 378 14.79 4.15 23.61
N ARG A 379 14.10 4.64 22.58
CA ARG A 379 14.14 6.04 22.12
C ARG A 379 12.83 6.37 21.42
N THR A 380 12.46 7.65 21.40
CA THR A 380 11.20 8.08 20.76
C THR A 380 11.35 8.24 19.24
N VAL A 381 10.62 7.44 18.46
CA VAL A 381 10.49 7.63 17.00
C VAL A 381 9.64 8.87 16.71
N LYS A 382 10.23 9.91 16.09
CA LYS A 382 9.55 11.19 15.82
C LYS A 382 8.38 11.02 14.83
N PHE A 383 7.28 11.76 15.04
CA PHE A 383 6.15 11.79 14.08
C PHE A 383 6.56 12.23 12.68
N SER A 384 7.52 13.15 12.56
CA SER A 384 8.10 13.55 11.27
C SER A 384 8.79 12.38 10.56
N SER A 385 9.51 11.51 11.29
CA SER A 385 10.13 10.31 10.71
C SER A 385 9.08 9.34 10.20
N LEU A 386 8.04 9.09 11.00
CA LEU A 386 6.92 8.21 10.61
C LEU A 386 6.17 8.75 9.39
N PHE A 387 5.92 10.05 9.34
CA PHE A 387 5.30 10.70 8.18
C PHE A 387 6.11 10.51 6.91
N LYS A 388 7.45 10.63 6.98
CA LYS A 388 8.33 10.33 5.84
C LYS A 388 8.26 8.86 5.42
N MET A 389 8.25 7.94 6.38
CA MET A 389 8.11 6.49 6.11
C MET A 389 6.81 6.13 5.37
N MET A 390 5.73 6.88 5.60
CA MET A 390 4.44 6.72 4.91
C MET A 390 4.34 7.49 3.60
N THR A 391 5.29 8.37 3.28
CA THR A 391 5.20 9.30 2.14
C THR A 391 6.49 9.27 1.31
N VAL A 392 7.38 10.26 1.45
CA VAL A 392 8.58 10.42 0.60
C VAL A 392 9.53 9.22 0.61
N ASN A 393 9.67 8.50 1.72
CA ASN A 393 10.52 7.30 1.75
C ASN A 393 9.89 6.17 0.94
N GLY A 394 8.58 5.94 1.08
CA GLY A 394 7.86 4.96 0.26
C GLY A 394 7.96 5.30 -1.23
N ALA A 395 7.80 6.58 -1.58
CA ALA A 395 7.96 7.05 -2.95
C ALA A 395 9.38 6.80 -3.49
N ARG A 396 10.40 7.07 -2.68
CA ARG A 396 11.82 6.81 -3.00
C ARG A 396 12.06 5.32 -3.24
N ILE A 397 11.69 4.46 -2.28
CA ILE A 397 11.88 3.00 -2.34
C ILE A 397 11.20 2.38 -3.57
N LEU A 398 10.05 2.93 -3.96
CA LEU A 398 9.28 2.44 -5.11
C LEU A 398 9.67 3.11 -6.44
N HIS A 399 10.68 3.98 -6.46
CA HIS A 399 11.09 4.76 -7.63
C HIS A 399 9.92 5.54 -8.26
N LEU A 400 9.19 6.29 -7.43
CA LEU A 400 8.07 7.17 -7.78
C LEU A 400 8.39 8.63 -7.41
N PRO A 401 9.30 9.30 -8.14
CA PRO A 401 9.81 10.63 -7.76
C PRO A 401 8.73 11.74 -7.79
N ASP A 402 7.59 11.46 -8.43
CA ASP A 402 6.44 12.35 -8.57
C ASP A 402 5.40 12.15 -7.45
N ARG A 403 5.67 11.33 -6.42
CA ARG A 403 4.74 11.05 -5.31
C ARG A 403 5.37 11.27 -3.93
N GLY A 404 4.54 11.16 -2.89
CA GLY A 404 4.96 11.29 -1.48
C GLY A 404 5.15 12.74 -1.02
N ARG A 405 4.82 13.72 -1.87
CA ARG A 405 5.05 15.14 -1.63
C ARG A 405 3.98 15.99 -2.31
N ILE A 406 3.64 17.10 -1.68
CA ILE A 406 2.82 18.17 -2.28
C ILE A 406 3.79 19.27 -2.73
N ALA A 407 4.10 19.29 -4.02
CA ALA A 407 4.96 20.28 -4.67
C ALA A 407 4.65 20.33 -6.18
N PRO A 408 5.00 21.44 -6.89
CA PRO A 408 4.88 21.50 -8.33
C PRO A 408 5.57 20.32 -9.03
N GLY A 409 4.91 19.72 -10.02
CA GLY A 409 5.39 18.55 -10.77
C GLY A 409 5.05 17.20 -10.13
N CYS A 410 4.61 17.15 -8.87
CA CYS A 410 4.14 15.91 -8.24
C CYS A 410 2.71 15.56 -8.70
N LYS A 411 2.37 14.27 -8.67
CA LYS A 411 0.99 13.80 -8.85
C LYS A 411 0.10 14.31 -7.72
N ALA A 412 -1.14 14.63 -8.08
CA ALA A 412 -2.18 15.03 -7.15
C ALA A 412 -2.78 13.81 -6.44
N ASP A 413 -1.94 13.18 -5.62
CA ASP A 413 -2.31 12.16 -4.65
C ASP A 413 -2.44 12.83 -3.28
N LEU A 414 -3.66 13.09 -2.84
CA LEU A 414 -3.94 13.97 -1.70
C LEU A 414 -4.96 13.34 -0.76
N VAL A 415 -4.71 13.51 0.55
CA VAL A 415 -5.64 13.11 1.61
C VAL A 415 -6.16 14.34 2.32
N PHE A 416 -7.47 14.40 2.51
CA PHE A 416 -8.16 15.56 3.08
C PHE A 416 -8.76 15.19 4.45
N TRP A 417 -8.39 15.95 5.47
CA TRP A 417 -8.79 15.72 6.86
C TRP A 417 -9.63 16.87 7.37
N LYS A 418 -10.78 16.58 7.96
CA LYS A 418 -11.62 17.63 8.55
C LYS A 418 -10.96 18.14 9.83
N LEU A 419 -10.50 19.39 9.83
CA LEU A 419 -9.81 19.97 10.98
C LEU A 419 -10.71 20.08 12.22
N ARG A 420 -12.01 20.35 12.03
CA ARG A 420 -13.03 20.31 13.10
C ARG A 420 -13.66 18.92 13.22
N ASP A 421 -12.84 17.92 13.50
CA ASP A 421 -13.29 16.59 13.87
C ASP A 421 -12.78 16.21 15.26
N ARG A 422 -13.44 15.26 15.93
CA ARG A 422 -13.19 14.94 17.36
C ARG A 422 -11.76 14.48 17.66
N GLY A 423 -10.99 14.07 16.64
CA GLY A 423 -9.59 13.69 16.76
C GLY A 423 -8.57 14.81 16.57
N PHE A 424 -8.98 15.97 16.09
CA PHE A 424 -8.08 17.07 15.71
C PHE A 424 -8.22 18.30 16.62
N ILE A 425 -9.23 18.32 17.50
CA ILE A 425 -9.52 19.43 18.40
C ILE A 425 -9.40 18.97 19.86
N PRO A 426 -8.72 19.75 20.73
CA PRO A 426 -7.95 20.96 20.42
C PRO A 426 -6.62 20.65 19.73
N TYR A 427 -6.06 21.64 19.04
CA TYR A 427 -4.68 21.65 18.57
C TYR A 427 -4.07 23.03 18.81
N ASP A 428 -2.74 23.09 18.85
CA ASP A 428 -2.00 24.34 18.91
C ASP A 428 -1.72 24.84 17.48
N ALA A 429 -2.26 26.01 17.14
CA ALA A 429 -2.10 26.59 15.81
C ALA A 429 -0.70 27.18 15.59
N ASP A 430 0.01 27.56 16.67
CA ASP A 430 1.39 28.04 16.64
C ASP A 430 2.36 26.85 16.60
N GLU A 431 1.94 25.66 17.05
CA GLU A 431 2.66 24.40 16.98
C GLU A 431 1.92 23.32 16.15
N PRO A 432 1.74 23.52 14.83
CA PRO A 432 0.91 22.66 13.99
C PRO A 432 1.48 21.25 13.81
N MET A 433 2.73 20.98 14.21
CA MET A 433 3.26 19.61 14.29
C MET A 433 2.46 18.70 15.22
N THR A 434 1.76 19.24 16.22
CA THR A 434 0.86 18.49 17.10
C THR A 434 -0.30 17.86 16.32
N LEU A 435 -0.79 18.51 15.25
CA LEU A 435 -1.81 17.95 14.37
C LEU A 435 -1.33 16.69 13.64
N LEU A 436 -0.05 16.60 13.26
CA LEU A 436 0.49 15.37 12.66
C LEU A 436 0.47 14.22 13.67
N GLY A 437 0.77 14.50 14.94
CA GLY A 437 0.58 13.56 16.04
C GLY A 437 -0.87 13.09 16.10
N ASN A 438 -1.82 14.03 16.11
CA ASN A 438 -3.26 13.73 16.11
C ASN A 438 -3.69 12.87 14.91
N ILE A 439 -3.23 13.19 13.69
CA ILE A 439 -3.49 12.38 12.48
C ILE A 439 -3.04 10.93 12.71
N ILE A 440 -1.80 10.73 13.15
CA ILE A 440 -1.21 9.40 13.36
C ILE A 440 -1.93 8.62 14.46
N THR A 441 -2.21 9.24 15.59
CA THR A 441 -2.81 8.54 16.74
C THR A 441 -4.30 8.25 16.56
N HIS A 442 -5.01 9.09 15.79
CA HIS A 442 -6.45 8.94 15.61
C HIS A 442 -6.82 7.98 14.45
N GLY A 443 -5.94 7.85 13.45
CA GLY A 443 -6.04 6.84 12.40
C GLY A 443 -6.87 7.24 11.17
N GLY A 444 -6.78 6.39 10.13
CA GLY A 444 -7.25 6.73 8.78
C GLY A 444 -8.77 6.83 8.60
N ARG A 445 -9.59 6.31 9.52
CA ARG A 445 -11.08 6.38 9.40
C ARG A 445 -11.66 7.80 9.32
N MET A 446 -10.83 8.81 9.60
CA MET A 446 -11.20 10.23 9.53
C MET A 446 -10.85 10.91 8.22
N VAL A 447 -10.26 10.19 7.26
CA VAL A 447 -10.13 10.66 5.89
C VAL A 447 -11.50 11.05 5.37
N ARG A 448 -11.63 12.32 4.99
CA ARG A 448 -12.87 12.88 4.47
C ARG A 448 -12.94 12.66 2.97
N ASP A 449 -11.91 13.11 2.27
CA ASP A 449 -11.80 13.01 0.83
C ASP A 449 -10.43 12.41 0.49
N LEU A 450 -10.34 11.70 -0.64
CA LEU A 450 -9.11 11.13 -1.18
C LEU A 450 -9.04 11.44 -2.66
N MET A 451 -7.90 11.95 -3.10
CA MET A 451 -7.59 12.15 -4.50
C MET A 451 -6.45 11.23 -4.94
N ILE A 452 -6.62 10.57 -6.07
CA ILE A 452 -5.60 9.75 -6.73
C ILE A 452 -5.44 10.27 -8.16
N ASN A 453 -4.22 10.65 -8.54
CA ASN A 453 -3.92 11.21 -9.86
C ASN A 453 -4.89 12.35 -10.26
N GLY A 454 -5.16 13.28 -9.36
CA GLY A 454 -6.04 14.42 -9.64
C GLY A 454 -7.54 14.12 -9.59
N ARG A 455 -7.94 12.86 -9.41
CA ARG A 455 -9.35 12.44 -9.36
C ARG A 455 -9.77 12.09 -7.95
N PHE A 456 -10.91 12.62 -7.51
CA PHE A 456 -11.44 12.28 -6.20
C PHE A 456 -12.07 10.88 -6.21
N VAL A 457 -11.38 9.91 -5.62
CA VAL A 457 -11.85 8.52 -5.45
C VAL A 457 -12.75 8.38 -4.22
N ILE A 458 -12.50 9.19 -3.18
CA ILE A 458 -13.39 9.31 -2.02
C ILE A 458 -13.80 10.78 -1.87
N LYS A 459 -15.09 11.00 -1.66
CA LYS A 459 -15.65 12.32 -1.35
C LYS A 459 -16.67 12.21 -0.24
N ASN A 460 -16.63 13.11 0.73
CA ASN A 460 -17.49 13.12 1.91
C ASN A 460 -17.59 11.73 2.56
N ARG A 461 -16.45 11.03 2.66
CA ARG A 461 -16.28 9.68 3.18
C ARG A 461 -16.98 8.58 2.38
N ARG A 462 -17.46 8.85 1.17
CA ARG A 462 -18.10 7.87 0.27
C ARG A 462 -17.18 7.53 -0.89
N HIS A 463 -17.04 6.25 -1.19
CA HIS A 463 -16.32 5.79 -2.37
C HIS A 463 -17.07 6.21 -3.65
N GLN A 464 -16.36 6.76 -4.64
CA GLN A 464 -16.96 7.29 -5.87
C GLN A 464 -17.06 6.25 -6.99
N LEU A 465 -16.30 5.16 -6.91
CA LEU A 465 -16.18 4.16 -7.97
C LEU A 465 -16.78 2.80 -7.62
N ILE A 466 -17.12 2.58 -6.34
CA ILE A 466 -17.49 1.26 -5.80
C ILE A 466 -18.66 1.42 -4.85
N ASP A 467 -19.71 0.62 -5.03
CA ASP A 467 -20.80 0.45 -4.06
C ASP A 467 -20.29 -0.35 -2.87
N GLU A 468 -19.89 0.36 -1.80
CA GLU A 468 -19.33 -0.24 -0.59
C GLU A 468 -20.30 -1.25 0.06
N SER A 469 -21.62 -1.00 0.01
CA SER A 469 -22.60 -1.89 0.63
C SER A 469 -22.65 -3.24 -0.08
N LYS A 470 -22.70 -3.24 -1.42
CA LYS A 470 -22.66 -4.48 -2.21
C LYS A 470 -21.33 -5.20 -2.09
N LEU A 471 -20.22 -4.44 -2.10
CA LEU A 471 -18.88 -5.02 -1.90
C LEU A 471 -18.81 -5.78 -0.57
N LEU A 472 -19.25 -5.18 0.54
CA LEU A 472 -19.24 -5.82 1.86
C LEU A 472 -20.11 -7.08 1.90
N GLN A 473 -21.28 -7.06 1.24
CA GLN A 473 -22.13 -8.25 1.11
C GLN A 473 -21.40 -9.37 0.35
N GLN A 474 -20.85 -9.08 -0.83
CA GLN A 474 -20.15 -10.09 -1.64
C GLN A 474 -18.90 -10.62 -0.92
N LEU A 475 -18.14 -9.76 -0.25
CA LEU A 475 -16.99 -10.18 0.56
C LEU A 475 -17.40 -11.17 1.65
N GLN A 476 -18.51 -10.92 2.35
CA GLN A 476 -19.01 -11.82 3.37
C GLN A 476 -19.46 -13.16 2.79
N GLU A 477 -20.20 -13.15 1.68
CA GLU A 477 -20.67 -14.36 0.99
C GLU A 477 -19.47 -15.22 0.53
N HIS A 478 -18.49 -14.60 -0.13
CA HIS A 478 -17.28 -15.27 -0.62
C HIS A 478 -16.38 -15.77 0.51
N HIS A 479 -16.24 -15.00 1.60
CA HIS A 479 -15.52 -15.43 2.79
C HIS A 479 -16.11 -16.71 3.39
N LEU A 480 -17.44 -16.78 3.54
CA LEU A 480 -18.12 -17.97 4.05
C LEU A 480 -18.00 -19.16 3.09
N ALA A 481 -18.17 -18.95 1.79
CA ALA A 481 -18.01 -19.99 0.79
C ALA A 481 -16.57 -20.53 0.75
N MET A 482 -15.56 -19.66 0.83
CA MET A 482 -14.15 -20.06 0.94
C MET A 482 -13.92 -20.90 2.19
N ARG A 483 -14.42 -20.46 3.35
CA ARG A 483 -14.33 -21.21 4.61
C ARG A 483 -14.95 -22.59 4.50
N GLN A 484 -16.07 -22.75 3.80
CA GLN A 484 -16.67 -24.07 3.56
C GLN A 484 -15.78 -24.98 2.69
N ARG A 485 -15.11 -24.42 1.66
CA ARG A 485 -14.16 -25.18 0.82
C ARG A 485 -12.95 -25.70 1.61
N VAL A 486 -12.56 -24.98 2.67
CA VAL A 486 -11.36 -25.28 3.46
C VAL A 486 -11.65 -25.87 4.84
N ARG A 487 -12.90 -26.06 5.26
CA ARG A 487 -13.14 -26.86 6.47
C ARG A 487 -12.64 -28.27 6.21
N PRO A 488 -11.98 -28.93 7.18
CA PRO A 488 -11.80 -30.37 7.11
C PRO A 488 -13.19 -30.95 6.84
N ARG A 489 -13.33 -31.75 5.76
CA ARG A 489 -14.46 -32.67 5.70
C ARG A 489 -14.27 -33.51 6.94
N THR A 490 -15.09 -33.31 7.97
CA THR A 490 -15.11 -34.23 9.10
C THR A 490 -15.26 -35.62 8.49
N LEU A 491 -14.29 -36.48 8.83
CA LEU A 491 -14.41 -37.92 8.62
C LEU A 491 -15.80 -38.35 9.14
N PRO A 492 -16.45 -39.30 8.45
CA PRO A 492 -17.83 -39.70 8.71
C PRO A 492 -18.12 -39.99 10.18
#